data_AF-A0A285M1W2-F1
#
_entry.id   AF-A0A285M1W2-F1
#
_cell.length_a   1.000
_cell.length_b   1.000
_cell.length_c   1.000
_cell.angle_alpha   90.00
_cell.angle_beta   90.00
_cell.angle_gamma   90.00
#
_symmetry.space_group_name_H-M   'P 1'
#
loop_
_entity.id
_entity.type
_entity.pdbx_description
1 polymer ?
#
loop_
_entity_poly.entity_id
_entity_poly.type
_entity_poly.pdbx_seq_one_letter_code
_entity_poly.pdbx_strand_id
1 'polypeptide(L)'
;MKIVITGASGFLGTRLVHFLARIGHQLLLVGRDDARLRALFPDQLSYSYADASPELLCGYEACIHMATRNSDVGGSLLEYQETNVELLRDFCDILLQANVSRHIYVSSILAEENGRSFYAKTKWQAECLIQSIAQSVPNWQLTILRPAFIQTLPYRGKLSLLNRFPTVVSEHAFQIVSAIRPVASLDDVLQTIEHALAGALPVNEGPILLTNRQKGNRFYSLVRLLCDYTFVFAVLCFGWLFPIFFLLVKLDSPGPAIFSQKRVGKDGKLFMCYKFRSMRVGTQDVPTHELPPLTVTKIGQFLRKTKIDELPQIWNILRRDMSLVGPRPCLPTQDKLLLCRKKLGVLNVLPGLTGYAQVNKVDMSDPERLAAIDNEYINRRSLILDLKIVLKTAFG
;
A
#
# COMPACT_ATOMS: atom_id res chain seq x y z
N MET A 1 -15.58 -23.96 -12.71
CA MET A 1 -15.71 -23.73 -11.26
C MET A 1 -17.05 -23.11 -10.94
N LYS A 2 -17.68 -23.61 -9.88
CA LYS A 2 -18.88 -23.05 -9.25
C LYS A 2 -18.49 -22.06 -8.14
N ILE A 3 -19.01 -20.83 -8.19
CA ILE A 3 -18.59 -19.72 -7.33
C ILE A 3 -19.79 -19.10 -6.63
N VAL A 4 -19.69 -18.94 -5.31
CA VAL A 4 -20.64 -18.17 -4.51
C VAL A 4 -20.16 -16.72 -4.44
N ILE A 5 -21.03 -15.75 -4.67
CA ILE A 5 -20.68 -14.32 -4.65
C ILE A 5 -21.64 -13.57 -3.73
N THR A 6 -21.09 -12.91 -2.71
CA THR A 6 -21.85 -11.97 -1.89
C THR A 6 -21.61 -10.53 -2.31
N GLY A 7 -22.61 -9.65 -2.12
CA GLY A 7 -22.48 -8.24 -2.49
C GLY A 7 -22.50 -7.98 -4.00
N ALA A 8 -23.08 -8.89 -4.78
CA ALA A 8 -23.18 -8.81 -6.25
C ALA A 8 -23.94 -7.57 -6.77
N SER A 9 -24.87 -7.02 -5.98
CA SER A 9 -25.61 -5.79 -6.32
C SER A 9 -24.81 -4.49 -6.14
N GLY A 10 -23.61 -4.58 -5.55
CA GLY A 10 -22.69 -3.45 -5.40
C GLY A 10 -21.93 -3.13 -6.68
N PHE A 11 -21.22 -1.99 -6.69
CA PHE A 11 -20.49 -1.52 -7.87
C PHE A 11 -19.49 -2.54 -8.43
N LEU A 12 -18.59 -3.04 -7.58
CA LEU A 12 -17.61 -4.05 -7.98
C LEU A 12 -18.30 -5.39 -8.30
N GLY A 13 -19.28 -5.78 -7.47
CA GLY A 13 -20.02 -7.02 -7.61
C GLY A 13 -20.67 -7.17 -8.97
N THR A 14 -21.36 -6.14 -9.47
CA THR A 14 -22.04 -6.22 -10.77
C THR A 14 -21.06 -6.44 -11.92
N ARG A 15 -19.90 -5.78 -11.88
CA ARG A 15 -18.87 -5.96 -12.90
C ARG A 15 -18.18 -7.32 -12.79
N LEU A 16 -17.96 -7.78 -11.58
CA LEU A 16 -17.37 -9.09 -11.32
C LEU A 16 -18.28 -10.23 -11.81
N VAL A 17 -19.57 -10.16 -11.53
CA VAL A 17 -20.54 -11.18 -11.98
C VAL A 17 -20.53 -11.31 -13.50
N HIS A 18 -20.65 -10.19 -14.23
CA HIS A 18 -20.58 -10.23 -15.70
C HIS A 18 -19.23 -10.73 -16.21
N PHE A 19 -18.13 -10.32 -15.57
CA PHE A 19 -16.78 -10.76 -15.94
C PHE A 19 -16.62 -12.27 -15.78
N LEU A 20 -16.98 -12.83 -14.62
CA LEU A 20 -16.86 -14.26 -14.32
C LEU A 20 -17.83 -15.12 -15.13
N ALA A 21 -19.06 -14.65 -15.36
CA ALA A 21 -20.03 -15.35 -16.21
C ALA A 21 -19.53 -15.44 -17.65
N ARG A 22 -18.93 -14.37 -18.19
CA ARG A 22 -18.38 -14.33 -19.56
C ARG A 22 -17.23 -15.32 -19.76
N ILE A 23 -16.43 -15.57 -18.73
CA ILE A 23 -15.34 -16.57 -18.79
C ILE A 23 -15.83 -17.99 -18.43
N GLY A 24 -17.14 -18.20 -18.26
CA GLY A 24 -17.75 -19.53 -18.16
C GLY A 24 -17.89 -20.09 -16.73
N HIS A 25 -17.75 -19.27 -15.68
CA HIS A 25 -18.03 -19.71 -14.33
C HIS A 25 -19.54 -19.83 -14.05
N GLN A 26 -19.92 -20.83 -13.25
CA GLN A 26 -21.28 -20.95 -12.73
C GLN A 26 -21.38 -20.17 -11.42
N LEU A 27 -22.31 -19.21 -11.34
CA LEU A 27 -22.37 -18.28 -10.23
C LEU A 27 -23.66 -18.46 -9.42
N LEU A 28 -23.51 -18.39 -8.10
CA LEU A 28 -24.60 -18.28 -7.14
C LEU A 28 -24.46 -16.96 -6.39
N LEU A 29 -25.48 -16.13 -6.48
CA LEU A 29 -25.48 -14.79 -5.90
C LEU A 29 -26.25 -14.80 -4.58
N VAL A 30 -25.60 -14.44 -3.48
CA VAL A 30 -26.26 -14.33 -2.18
C VAL A 30 -26.28 -12.88 -1.72
N GLY A 31 -27.46 -12.39 -1.34
CA GLY A 31 -27.66 -11.00 -0.92
C GLY A 31 -28.82 -10.80 0.03
N ARG A 32 -29.05 -9.57 0.47
CA ARG A 32 -30.22 -9.23 1.31
C ARG A 32 -31.50 -9.11 0.50
N ASP A 33 -31.37 -8.70 -0.75
CA ASP A 33 -32.48 -8.41 -1.66
C ASP A 33 -32.33 -9.30 -2.90
N ASP A 34 -32.97 -10.45 -2.83
CA ASP A 34 -32.97 -11.45 -3.89
C ASP A 34 -33.71 -10.95 -5.14
N ALA A 35 -34.82 -10.22 -4.98
CA ALA A 35 -35.57 -9.65 -6.10
C ALA A 35 -34.69 -8.70 -6.94
N ARG A 36 -33.90 -7.85 -6.27
CA ARG A 36 -32.93 -6.98 -6.96
C ARG A 36 -31.81 -7.77 -7.64
N LEU A 37 -31.35 -8.88 -7.06
CA LEU A 37 -30.33 -9.71 -7.70
C LEU A 37 -30.88 -10.37 -8.97
N ARG A 38 -32.09 -10.95 -8.95
CA ARG A 38 -32.75 -11.52 -10.13
C ARG A 38 -32.98 -10.48 -11.23
N ALA A 39 -33.34 -9.25 -10.84
CA ALA A 39 -33.52 -8.16 -11.79
C ALA A 39 -32.19 -7.75 -12.48
N LEU A 40 -31.07 -7.78 -11.75
CA LEU A 40 -29.75 -7.44 -12.29
C LEU A 40 -29.11 -8.59 -13.09
N PHE A 41 -29.37 -9.84 -12.70
CA PHE A 41 -28.73 -11.03 -13.25
C PHE A 41 -29.76 -12.15 -13.49
N PRO A 42 -30.65 -12.00 -14.48
CA PRO A 42 -31.73 -12.98 -14.74
C PRO A 42 -31.20 -14.38 -15.08
N ASP A 43 -29.99 -14.46 -15.65
CA ASP A 43 -29.36 -15.72 -16.05
C ASP A 43 -28.54 -16.39 -14.93
N GLN A 44 -28.54 -15.83 -13.71
CA GLN A 44 -27.76 -16.34 -12.58
C GLN A 44 -28.69 -16.75 -11.44
N LEU A 45 -28.30 -17.79 -10.70
CA LEU A 45 -29.01 -18.20 -9.50
C LEU A 45 -28.81 -17.18 -8.40
N SER A 46 -29.87 -16.76 -7.71
CA SER A 46 -29.79 -15.86 -6.57
C SER A 46 -30.73 -16.25 -5.43
N TYR A 47 -30.26 -15.99 -4.21
CA TYR A 47 -30.97 -16.26 -2.96
C TYR A 47 -30.74 -15.16 -1.92
N SER A 48 -31.65 -15.07 -0.96
CA SER A 48 -31.43 -14.24 0.21
C SER A 48 -30.45 -14.90 1.18
N TYR A 49 -29.83 -14.13 2.08
CA TYR A 49 -29.02 -14.69 3.17
C TYR A 49 -29.83 -15.62 4.08
N ALA A 50 -31.14 -15.38 4.25
CA ALA A 50 -32.00 -16.22 5.08
C ALA A 50 -32.30 -17.59 4.44
N ASP A 51 -32.24 -17.66 3.11
CA ASP A 51 -32.47 -18.90 2.35
C ASP A 51 -31.17 -19.64 2.04
N ALA A 52 -30.02 -19.08 2.40
CA ALA A 52 -28.73 -19.73 2.21
C ALA A 52 -28.58 -20.90 3.20
N SER A 53 -28.34 -22.10 2.68
CA SER A 53 -28.13 -23.30 3.49
C SER A 53 -26.91 -24.10 3.01
N PRO A 54 -26.33 -24.97 3.86
CA PRO A 54 -25.19 -25.79 3.46
C PRO A 54 -25.50 -26.69 2.26
N GLU A 55 -26.73 -27.20 2.17
CA GLU A 55 -27.17 -28.07 1.07
C GLU A 55 -27.18 -27.31 -0.26
N LEU A 56 -27.59 -26.04 -0.25
CA LEU A 56 -27.60 -25.17 -1.43
C LEU A 56 -26.17 -24.87 -1.92
N LEU A 57 -25.24 -24.67 -0.98
CA LEU A 57 -23.85 -24.34 -1.29
C LEU A 57 -22.98 -25.58 -1.53
N CYS A 58 -23.52 -26.78 -1.37
CA CYS A 58 -22.81 -28.02 -1.58
C CYS A 58 -22.31 -28.14 -3.04
N GLY A 59 -21.04 -28.46 -3.20
CA GLY A 59 -20.39 -28.58 -4.51
C GLY A 59 -19.93 -27.26 -5.12
N TYR A 60 -20.07 -26.13 -4.42
CA TYR A 60 -19.36 -24.90 -4.78
C TYR A 60 -17.91 -24.96 -4.30
N GLU A 61 -16.99 -24.49 -5.13
CA GLU A 61 -15.55 -24.62 -4.88
C GLU A 61 -14.97 -23.36 -4.21
N ALA A 62 -15.55 -22.20 -4.51
CA ALA A 62 -15.05 -20.90 -4.05
C ALA A 62 -16.16 -19.94 -3.64
N CYS A 63 -15.84 -19.03 -2.71
CA CYS A 63 -16.68 -17.91 -2.31
C CYS A 63 -15.92 -16.57 -2.43
N ILE A 64 -16.59 -15.56 -2.99
CA ILE A 64 -16.10 -14.18 -3.08
C ILE A 64 -16.99 -13.29 -2.22
N HIS A 65 -16.42 -12.79 -1.12
CA HIS A 65 -17.11 -11.97 -0.15
C HIS A 65 -16.89 -10.48 -0.46
N MET A 66 -17.93 -9.79 -0.93
CA MET A 66 -17.90 -8.33 -1.16
C MET A 66 -19.02 -7.58 -0.44
N ALA A 67 -19.93 -8.29 0.24
CA ALA A 67 -21.00 -7.67 0.98
C ALA A 67 -20.44 -6.72 2.04
N THR A 68 -20.89 -5.46 2.01
CA THR A 68 -20.46 -4.45 2.97
C THR A 68 -21.41 -3.27 3.00
N ARG A 69 -21.55 -2.67 4.18
CA ARG A 69 -22.06 -1.32 4.37
C ARG A 69 -20.93 -0.34 4.10
N ASN A 70 -21.07 0.50 3.08
CA ASN A 70 -20.08 1.50 2.72
C ASN A 70 -20.19 2.77 3.57
N SER A 71 -19.10 3.55 3.61
CA SER A 71 -18.98 4.77 4.41
C SER A 71 -19.99 5.88 4.07
N ASP A 72 -20.59 5.85 2.88
CA ASP A 72 -21.55 6.83 2.37
C ASP A 72 -22.99 6.57 2.84
N VAL A 73 -23.29 5.39 3.39
CA VAL A 73 -24.62 5.01 3.87
C VAL A 73 -24.93 5.62 5.24
N GLY A 74 -23.92 6.10 5.99
CA GLY A 74 -24.09 6.54 7.38
C GLY A 74 -24.48 5.37 8.32
N GLY A 75 -24.84 5.67 9.57
CA GLY A 75 -25.26 4.69 10.57
C GLY A 75 -24.37 4.61 11.81
N SER A 76 -24.83 3.85 12.81
CA SER A 76 -24.12 3.61 14.07
C SER A 76 -23.01 2.55 13.91
N LEU A 77 -22.05 2.49 14.84
CA LEU A 77 -21.01 1.46 14.82
C LEU A 77 -21.62 0.04 14.84
N LEU A 78 -22.69 -0.17 15.61
CA LEU A 78 -23.39 -1.45 15.71
C LEU A 78 -23.96 -1.89 14.36
N GLU A 79 -24.62 -1.00 13.61
CA GLU A 79 -25.14 -1.32 12.27
C GLU A 79 -24.04 -1.71 11.28
N TYR A 80 -22.86 -1.09 11.39
CA TYR A 80 -21.69 -1.48 10.60
C TYR A 80 -21.15 -2.84 11.03
N GLN A 81 -21.13 -3.14 12.33
CA GLN A 81 -20.66 -4.43 12.86
C GLN A 81 -21.60 -5.57 12.44
N GLU A 82 -22.91 -5.39 12.60
CA GLU A 82 -23.92 -6.35 12.15
C GLU A 82 -23.76 -6.66 10.65
N THR A 83 -23.54 -5.62 9.83
CA THR A 83 -23.47 -5.80 8.37
C THR A 83 -22.12 -6.33 7.87
N ASN A 84 -21.01 -5.83 8.42
CA ASN A 84 -19.68 -6.13 7.89
C ASN A 84 -19.01 -7.31 8.61
N VAL A 85 -19.40 -7.61 9.84
CA VAL A 85 -18.75 -8.61 10.70
C VAL A 85 -19.70 -9.77 10.99
N GLU A 86 -20.85 -9.54 11.61
CA GLU A 86 -21.73 -10.64 12.03
C GLU A 86 -22.37 -11.37 10.84
N LEU A 87 -22.87 -10.63 9.84
CA LEU A 87 -23.34 -11.25 8.59
C LEU A 87 -22.25 -12.07 7.88
N LEU A 88 -20.98 -11.66 7.99
CA LEU A 88 -19.86 -12.42 7.45
C LEU A 88 -19.63 -13.70 8.26
N ARG A 89 -19.70 -13.62 9.59
CA ARG A 89 -19.58 -14.76 10.51
C ARG A 89 -20.61 -15.83 10.18
N ASP A 90 -21.88 -15.43 10.20
CA ASP A 90 -23.00 -16.34 9.96
C ASP A 90 -22.88 -17.04 8.60
N PHE A 91 -22.45 -16.29 7.58
CA PHE A 91 -22.28 -16.86 6.24
C PHE A 91 -21.04 -17.77 6.13
N CYS A 92 -19.95 -17.47 6.83
CA CYS A 92 -18.80 -18.35 6.91
C CYS A 92 -19.14 -19.70 7.55
N ASP A 93 -20.02 -19.74 8.56
CA ASP A 93 -20.47 -20.98 9.19
C ASP A 93 -21.22 -21.88 8.19
N ILE A 94 -22.05 -21.30 7.33
CA ILE A 94 -22.74 -22.03 6.25
C ILE A 94 -21.74 -22.58 5.23
N LEU A 95 -20.76 -21.76 4.82
CA LEU A 95 -19.72 -22.17 3.87
C LEU A 95 -18.84 -23.30 4.41
N LEU A 96 -18.52 -23.26 5.71
CA LEU A 96 -17.76 -24.29 6.40
C LEU A 96 -18.52 -25.63 6.37
N GLN A 97 -19.81 -25.63 6.67
CA GLN A 97 -20.65 -26.82 6.62
C GLN A 97 -20.80 -27.36 5.19
N ALA A 98 -20.80 -26.48 4.18
CA ALA A 98 -20.85 -26.83 2.77
C ALA A 98 -19.50 -27.30 2.18
N ASN A 99 -18.42 -27.28 2.97
CA ASN A 99 -17.04 -27.59 2.54
C ASN A 99 -16.54 -26.74 1.35
N VAL A 100 -16.95 -25.46 1.28
CA VAL A 100 -16.33 -24.51 0.34
C VAL A 100 -14.93 -24.22 0.86
N SER A 101 -13.90 -24.44 0.02
CA SER A 101 -12.50 -24.40 0.47
C SER A 101 -11.80 -23.08 0.17
N ARG A 102 -12.18 -22.39 -0.93
CA ARG A 102 -11.50 -21.18 -1.38
C ARG A 102 -12.31 -19.93 -1.06
N HIS A 103 -11.70 -18.98 -0.37
CA HIS A 103 -12.35 -17.75 0.07
C HIS A 103 -11.55 -16.53 -0.37
N ILE A 104 -12.21 -15.62 -1.08
CA ILE A 104 -11.66 -14.31 -1.43
C ILE A 104 -12.46 -13.27 -0.68
N TYR A 105 -11.82 -12.57 0.25
CA TYR A 105 -12.44 -11.47 0.98
C TYR A 105 -12.00 -10.13 0.42
N VAL A 106 -12.96 -9.35 -0.10
CA VAL A 106 -12.71 -8.00 -0.60
C VAL A 106 -12.95 -6.98 0.53
N SER A 107 -11.85 -6.54 1.10
CA SER A 107 -11.79 -5.53 2.14
C SER A 107 -11.60 -4.12 1.54
N SER A 108 -10.80 -3.28 2.19
CA SER A 108 -10.47 -1.92 1.74
C SER A 108 -9.07 -1.53 2.20
N ILE A 109 -8.40 -0.68 1.42
CA ILE A 109 -7.15 -0.03 1.86
C ILE A 109 -7.31 0.79 3.16
N LEU A 110 -8.55 1.15 3.51
CA LEU A 110 -8.87 1.88 4.73
C LEU A 110 -8.98 0.99 5.98
N ALA A 111 -8.94 -0.34 5.83
CA ALA A 111 -9.10 -1.28 6.94
C ALA A 111 -7.95 -1.12 7.95
N GLU A 112 -8.26 -0.54 9.11
CA GLU A 112 -7.32 -0.22 10.18
C GLU A 112 -8.03 -0.32 11.53
N GLU A 113 -7.38 -0.95 12.50
CA GLU A 113 -7.88 -1.11 13.88
C GLU A 113 -8.30 0.23 14.50
N ASN A 114 -7.42 1.22 14.42
CA ASN A 114 -7.65 2.58 14.93
C ASN A 114 -8.16 3.53 13.83
N GLY A 115 -8.89 2.99 12.85
CA GLY A 115 -9.42 3.76 11.72
C GLY A 115 -10.38 4.87 12.14
N ARG A 116 -10.36 6.01 11.44
CA ARG A 116 -11.22 7.18 11.76
C ARG A 116 -12.71 6.97 11.48
N SER A 117 -13.06 5.99 10.64
CA SER A 117 -14.45 5.72 10.24
C SER A 117 -14.92 4.36 10.75
N PHE A 118 -16.21 4.22 11.02
CA PHE A 118 -16.80 2.91 11.37
C PHE A 118 -16.59 1.88 10.26
N TYR A 119 -16.62 2.31 9.00
CA TYR A 119 -16.25 1.48 7.85
C TYR A 119 -14.84 0.88 7.97
N ALA A 120 -13.83 1.72 8.24
CA ALA A 120 -12.44 1.29 8.40
C ALA A 120 -12.27 0.27 9.54
N LYS A 121 -12.85 0.56 10.71
CA LYS A 121 -12.77 -0.31 11.88
C LYS A 121 -13.44 -1.66 11.65
N THR A 122 -14.67 -1.65 11.10
CA THR A 122 -15.42 -2.89 10.87
C THR A 122 -14.86 -3.74 9.74
N LYS A 123 -14.25 -3.12 8.71
CA LYS A 123 -13.48 -3.87 7.71
C LYS A 123 -12.27 -4.58 8.32
N TRP A 124 -11.54 -3.92 9.23
CA TRP A 124 -10.45 -4.56 9.95
C TRP A 124 -10.94 -5.68 10.87
N GLN A 125 -12.03 -5.48 11.61
CA GLN A 125 -12.65 -6.53 12.44
C GLN A 125 -13.06 -7.76 11.62
N ALA A 126 -13.66 -7.54 10.45
CA ALA A 126 -14.04 -8.61 9.53
C ALA A 126 -12.82 -9.37 8.96
N GLU A 127 -11.71 -8.68 8.70
CA GLU A 127 -10.45 -9.35 8.34
C GLU A 127 -9.92 -10.23 9.48
N CYS A 128 -9.89 -9.73 10.71
CA CYS A 128 -9.47 -10.51 11.87
C CYS A 128 -10.35 -11.75 12.08
N LEU A 129 -11.66 -11.62 11.89
CA LEU A 129 -12.62 -12.72 11.97
C LEU A 129 -12.32 -13.81 10.92
N ILE A 130 -12.20 -13.44 9.64
CA ILE A 130 -12.01 -14.45 8.59
C ILE A 130 -10.60 -15.06 8.63
N GLN A 131 -9.60 -14.31 9.10
CA GLN A 131 -8.26 -14.84 9.37
C GLN A 131 -8.24 -15.84 10.51
N SER A 132 -8.99 -15.61 11.59
CA SER A 132 -9.04 -16.57 12.71
C SER A 132 -9.71 -17.88 12.29
N ILE A 133 -10.73 -17.83 11.41
CA ILE A 133 -11.33 -19.01 10.79
C ILE A 133 -10.31 -19.74 9.91
N ALA A 134 -9.56 -19.01 9.08
CA ALA A 134 -8.55 -19.61 8.21
C ALA A 134 -7.41 -20.31 8.98
N GLN A 135 -7.09 -19.82 10.19
CA GLN A 135 -6.09 -20.43 11.06
C GLN A 135 -6.61 -21.67 11.78
N SER A 136 -7.91 -21.76 12.07
CA SER A 136 -8.51 -22.88 12.79
C SER A 136 -8.97 -24.03 11.88
N VAL A 137 -9.21 -23.75 10.59
CA VAL A 137 -9.76 -24.72 9.63
C VAL A 137 -8.68 -25.14 8.61
N PRO A 138 -8.21 -26.40 8.61
CA PRO A 138 -7.04 -26.84 7.82
C PRO A 138 -7.14 -26.65 6.29
N ASN A 139 -8.36 -26.64 5.73
CA ASN A 139 -8.61 -26.56 4.28
C ASN A 139 -9.13 -25.19 3.82
N TRP A 140 -9.17 -24.21 4.71
CA TRP A 140 -9.70 -22.88 4.41
C TRP A 140 -8.61 -22.03 3.73
N GLN A 141 -8.68 -21.92 2.41
CA GLN A 141 -7.77 -21.12 1.59
C GLN A 141 -8.27 -19.69 1.47
N LEU A 142 -7.77 -18.80 2.33
CA LEU A 142 -8.17 -17.39 2.36
C LEU A 142 -7.20 -16.49 1.60
N THR A 143 -7.74 -15.68 0.69
CA THR A 143 -7.04 -14.53 0.09
C THR A 143 -7.76 -13.24 0.46
N ILE A 144 -7.07 -12.30 1.11
CA ILE A 144 -7.63 -10.97 1.43
C ILE A 144 -7.14 -9.95 0.43
N LEU A 145 -8.07 -9.25 -0.22
CA LEU A 145 -7.79 -8.17 -1.16
C LEU A 145 -8.21 -6.83 -0.55
N ARG A 146 -7.29 -5.86 -0.50
CA ARG A 146 -7.53 -4.49 -0.04
C ARG A 146 -7.42 -3.52 -1.22
N PRO A 147 -8.47 -3.38 -2.05
CA PRO A 147 -8.46 -2.39 -3.11
C PRO A 147 -8.45 -0.96 -2.55
N ALA A 148 -7.69 -0.10 -3.22
CA ALA A 148 -7.84 1.34 -3.08
C ALA A 148 -9.11 1.83 -3.80
N PHE A 149 -9.27 3.15 -3.92
CA PHE A 149 -10.44 3.71 -4.60
C PHE A 149 -10.46 3.25 -6.07
N ILE A 150 -11.46 2.45 -6.45
CA ILE A 150 -11.53 1.87 -7.80
C ILE A 150 -11.88 2.97 -8.80
N GLN A 151 -11.00 3.18 -9.78
CA GLN A 151 -11.24 4.06 -10.91
C GLN A 151 -12.28 3.45 -11.84
N THR A 152 -13.23 4.26 -12.29
CA THR A 152 -14.34 3.83 -13.12
C THR A 152 -14.49 4.76 -14.31
N LEU A 153 -14.80 4.21 -15.48
CA LEU A 153 -15.28 4.95 -16.64
C LEU A 153 -16.65 4.36 -17.05
N PRO A 154 -17.73 5.17 -17.10
CA PRO A 154 -17.81 6.57 -16.65
C PRO A 154 -17.57 6.72 -15.13
N TYR A 155 -17.19 7.92 -14.70
CA TYR A 155 -16.99 8.27 -13.30
C TYR A 155 -18.33 8.25 -12.53
N ARG A 156 -18.31 7.86 -11.25
CA ARG A 156 -19.52 7.78 -10.40
C ARG A 156 -19.42 8.66 -9.14
N GLY A 157 -20.56 8.86 -8.48
CA GLY A 157 -20.67 9.62 -7.24
C GLY A 157 -20.28 11.08 -7.44
N LYS A 158 -19.47 11.63 -6.52
CA LYS A 158 -18.98 13.02 -6.61
C LYS A 158 -18.13 13.30 -7.85
N LEU A 159 -17.58 12.27 -8.49
CA LEU A 159 -16.78 12.40 -9.70
C LEU A 159 -17.60 12.36 -10.99
N SER A 160 -18.93 12.15 -10.92
CA SER A 160 -19.79 12.09 -12.11
C SER A 160 -19.78 13.37 -12.93
N LEU A 161 -19.47 14.52 -12.30
CA LEU A 161 -19.27 15.80 -12.98
C LEU A 161 -18.17 15.75 -14.04
N LEU A 162 -17.16 14.90 -13.86
CA LEU A 162 -16.08 14.72 -14.83
C LEU A 162 -16.57 14.12 -16.15
N ASN A 163 -17.69 13.39 -16.15
CA ASN A 163 -18.26 12.80 -17.37
C ASN A 163 -18.84 13.85 -18.33
N ARG A 164 -19.01 15.11 -17.90
CA ARG A 164 -19.50 16.20 -18.75
C ARG A 164 -18.43 16.73 -19.71
N PHE A 165 -17.16 16.40 -19.46
CA PHE A 165 -16.03 16.87 -20.26
C PHE A 165 -15.57 15.78 -21.23
N PRO A 166 -14.92 16.15 -22.35
CA PRO A 166 -14.27 15.19 -23.23
C PRO A 166 -13.32 14.26 -22.44
N THR A 167 -13.22 13.00 -22.86
CA THR A 167 -12.46 11.94 -22.17
C THR A 167 -11.04 12.38 -21.79
N VAL A 168 -10.36 13.07 -22.71
CA VAL A 168 -9.00 13.59 -22.46
C VAL A 168 -8.97 14.55 -21.28
N VAL A 169 -9.92 15.48 -21.18
CA VAL A 169 -9.95 16.47 -20.09
C VAL A 169 -10.31 15.81 -18.76
N SER A 170 -11.28 14.89 -18.77
CA SER A 170 -11.73 14.20 -17.57
C SER A 170 -10.66 13.27 -17.00
N GLU A 171 -9.88 12.60 -17.86
CA GLU A 171 -8.71 11.82 -17.46
C GLU A 171 -7.62 12.66 -16.80
N HIS A 172 -7.29 13.83 -17.36
CA HIS A 172 -6.31 14.75 -16.76
C HIS A 172 -6.80 15.30 -15.41
N ALA A 173 -8.08 15.68 -15.31
CA ALA A 173 -8.67 16.10 -14.04
C ALA A 173 -8.65 14.96 -12.99
N PHE A 174 -8.88 13.72 -13.42
CA PHE A 174 -8.79 12.57 -12.54
C PHE A 174 -7.36 12.29 -12.05
N GLN A 175 -6.32 12.62 -12.80
CA GLN A 175 -4.94 12.51 -12.33
C GLN A 175 -4.68 13.37 -11.08
N ILE A 176 -5.31 14.54 -10.98
CA ILE A 176 -5.24 15.40 -9.79
C ILE A 176 -5.89 14.70 -8.59
N VAL A 177 -7.11 14.17 -8.78
CA VAL A 177 -7.83 13.45 -7.72
C VAL A 177 -7.05 12.22 -7.25
N SER A 178 -6.53 11.43 -8.19
CA SER A 178 -5.74 10.24 -7.88
C SER A 178 -4.35 10.56 -7.32
N ALA A 179 -3.81 11.78 -7.46
CA ALA A 179 -2.56 12.15 -6.80
C ALA A 179 -2.74 12.37 -5.29
N ILE A 180 -3.95 12.69 -4.85
CA ILE A 180 -4.26 13.04 -3.45
C ILE A 180 -4.61 11.79 -2.62
N ARG A 181 -5.07 10.72 -3.28
CA ARG A 181 -5.45 9.46 -2.64
C ARG A 181 -5.10 8.25 -3.53
N PRO A 182 -4.75 7.09 -2.97
CA PRO A 182 -4.46 5.90 -3.76
C PRO A 182 -5.71 5.44 -4.52
N VAL A 183 -5.50 4.95 -5.74
CA VAL A 183 -6.57 4.41 -6.61
C VAL A 183 -6.16 3.05 -7.18
N ALA A 184 -7.14 2.26 -7.62
CA ALA A 184 -6.95 0.96 -8.26
C ALA A 184 -7.70 0.93 -9.60
N SER A 185 -7.19 0.22 -10.61
CA SER A 185 -7.97 -0.05 -11.82
C SER A 185 -9.04 -1.11 -11.53
N LEU A 186 -10.22 -0.96 -12.13
CA LEU A 186 -11.24 -2.01 -12.07
C LEU A 186 -10.73 -3.32 -12.70
N ASP A 187 -10.06 -3.23 -13.85
CA ASP A 187 -9.56 -4.40 -14.56
C ASP A 187 -8.50 -5.14 -13.76
N ASP A 188 -7.58 -4.40 -13.11
CA ASP A 188 -6.56 -5.00 -12.23
C ASP A 188 -7.22 -5.75 -11.07
N VAL A 189 -8.31 -5.19 -10.48
CA VAL A 189 -9.04 -5.85 -9.39
C VAL A 189 -9.72 -7.12 -9.89
N LEU A 190 -10.39 -7.08 -11.04
CA LEU A 190 -11.07 -8.24 -11.63
C LEU A 190 -10.09 -9.36 -11.97
N GLN A 191 -8.98 -9.03 -12.64
CA GLN A 191 -7.91 -9.99 -12.97
C GLN A 191 -7.24 -10.55 -11.71
N THR A 192 -7.04 -9.73 -10.67
CA THR A 192 -6.49 -10.22 -9.41
C THR A 192 -7.44 -11.23 -8.75
N ILE A 193 -8.74 -11.00 -8.79
CA ILE A 193 -9.73 -11.95 -8.27
C ILE A 193 -9.68 -13.25 -9.07
N GLU A 194 -9.59 -13.19 -10.40
CA GLU A 194 -9.41 -14.38 -11.25
C GLU A 194 -8.13 -15.16 -10.92
N HIS A 195 -6.99 -14.46 -10.74
CA HIS A 195 -5.74 -15.09 -10.31
C HIS A 195 -5.84 -15.73 -8.92
N ALA A 196 -6.54 -15.09 -7.98
CA ALA A 196 -6.82 -15.67 -6.67
C ALA A 196 -7.68 -16.95 -6.80
N LEU A 197 -8.70 -16.89 -7.64
CA LEU A 197 -9.56 -18.03 -7.97
C LEU A 197 -8.79 -19.18 -8.63
N ALA A 198 -7.77 -18.89 -9.42
CA ALA A 198 -6.88 -19.87 -10.04
C ALA A 198 -5.79 -20.41 -9.08
N GLY A 199 -5.72 -19.93 -7.84
CA GLY A 199 -4.69 -20.34 -6.88
C GLY A 199 -3.29 -19.74 -7.15
N ALA A 200 -3.21 -18.66 -7.93
CA ALA A 200 -1.95 -18.02 -8.30
C ALA A 200 -1.47 -16.96 -7.29
N LEU A 201 -2.28 -16.64 -6.27
CA LEU A 201 -1.94 -15.70 -5.22
C LEU A 201 -1.67 -16.41 -3.89
N PRO A 202 -0.89 -15.80 -2.98
CA PRO A 202 -0.67 -16.36 -1.65
C PRO A 202 -1.98 -16.53 -0.88
N VAL A 203 -2.10 -17.66 -0.18
CA VAL A 203 -3.25 -18.02 0.65
C VAL A 203 -2.85 -18.07 2.12
N ASN A 204 -3.76 -17.68 3.00
CA ASN A 204 -3.56 -17.64 4.47
C ASN A 204 -2.37 -16.74 4.90
N GLU A 205 -2.02 -15.78 4.04
CA GLU A 205 -1.04 -14.74 4.31
C GLU A 205 -1.72 -13.39 4.62
N GLY A 206 -0.90 -12.35 4.80
CA GLY A 206 -1.39 -10.98 4.99
C GLY A 206 -2.16 -10.43 3.78
N PRO A 207 -2.88 -9.30 3.97
CA PRO A 207 -3.72 -8.72 2.93
C PRO A 207 -2.91 -8.19 1.75
N ILE A 208 -3.42 -8.40 0.54
CA ILE A 208 -2.84 -7.91 -0.71
C ILE A 208 -3.43 -6.54 -1.04
N LEU A 209 -2.59 -5.50 -1.04
CA LEU A 209 -2.98 -4.13 -1.41
C LEU A 209 -3.08 -4.00 -2.94
N LEU A 210 -4.27 -3.62 -3.43
CA LEU A 210 -4.49 -3.40 -4.87
C LEU A 210 -4.54 -1.91 -5.15
N THR A 211 -3.46 -1.39 -5.70
CA THR A 211 -3.30 0.03 -6.03
C THR A 211 -2.53 0.16 -7.33
N ASN A 212 -2.79 1.23 -8.09
CA ASN A 212 -1.99 1.57 -9.25
C ASN A 212 -0.60 2.09 -8.86
N ARG A 213 -0.32 2.25 -7.55
CA ARG A 213 0.89 2.85 -7.01
C ARG A 213 1.22 4.12 -7.77
N GLN A 214 0.32 5.06 -8.05
CA GLN A 214 0.56 6.27 -8.87
C GLN A 214 1.29 6.07 -10.21
N LYS A 215 1.30 4.85 -10.77
CA LYS A 215 1.96 4.56 -12.05
C LYS A 215 1.18 5.28 -13.15
N GLY A 216 1.88 6.02 -14.00
CA GLY A 216 1.27 6.81 -15.07
C GLY A 216 0.63 8.14 -14.63
N ASN A 217 0.61 8.47 -13.33
CA ASN A 217 0.11 9.76 -12.85
C ASN A 217 1.17 10.86 -13.08
N ARG A 218 1.01 11.62 -14.17
CA ARG A 218 1.94 12.70 -14.55
C ARG A 218 1.86 13.87 -13.57
N PHE A 219 0.66 14.21 -13.11
CA PHE A 219 0.46 15.28 -12.13
C PHE A 219 1.18 14.98 -10.81
N TYR A 220 0.99 13.78 -10.23
CA TYR A 220 1.73 13.35 -9.03
C TYR A 220 3.25 13.43 -9.23
N SER A 221 3.74 12.94 -10.37
CA SER A 221 5.17 12.92 -10.68
C SER A 221 5.76 14.32 -10.83
N LEU A 222 5.01 15.25 -11.46
CA LEU A 222 5.40 16.64 -11.62
C LEU A 222 5.44 17.38 -10.29
N VAL A 223 4.39 17.27 -9.48
CA VAL A 223 4.35 17.92 -8.16
C VAL A 223 5.49 17.42 -7.28
N ARG A 224 5.75 16.11 -7.27
CA ARG A 224 6.89 15.53 -6.52
C ARG A 224 8.23 16.06 -7.01
N LEU A 225 8.42 16.20 -8.32
CA LEU A 225 9.64 16.80 -8.89
C LEU A 225 9.80 18.26 -8.46
N LEU A 226 8.73 19.05 -8.48
CA LEU A 226 8.76 20.43 -8.04
C LEU A 226 9.09 20.52 -6.54
N CYS A 227 8.52 19.65 -5.71
CA CYS A 227 8.85 19.58 -4.28
C CYS A 227 10.32 19.24 -4.04
N ASP A 228 10.86 18.24 -4.77
CA ASP A 228 12.27 17.86 -4.69
C ASP A 228 13.19 19.04 -5.02
N TYR A 229 12.94 19.75 -6.12
CA TYR A 229 13.76 20.90 -6.50
C TYR A 229 13.55 22.14 -5.63
N THR A 230 12.35 22.34 -5.10
CA THR A 230 12.09 23.40 -4.11
C THR A 230 12.89 23.16 -2.84
N PHE A 231 12.94 21.90 -2.38
CA PHE A 231 13.78 21.52 -1.24
C PHE A 231 15.26 21.76 -1.52
N VAL A 232 15.76 21.32 -2.68
CA VAL A 232 17.16 21.58 -3.06
C VAL A 232 17.46 23.07 -3.09
N PHE A 233 16.61 23.88 -3.74
CA PHE A 233 16.78 25.32 -3.81
C PHE A 233 16.82 25.95 -2.41
N ALA A 234 15.91 25.55 -1.52
CA ALA A 234 15.89 26.02 -0.14
C ALA A 234 17.20 25.70 0.59
N VAL A 235 17.76 24.49 0.44
CA VAL A 235 19.05 24.13 1.04
C VAL A 235 20.21 24.95 0.42
N LEU A 236 20.20 25.18 -0.89
CA LEU A 236 21.22 25.98 -1.57
C LEU A 236 21.22 27.46 -1.14
N CYS A 237 20.07 28.03 -0.78
CA CYS A 237 20.01 29.37 -0.17
C CYS A 237 20.81 29.44 1.15
N PHE A 238 20.95 28.33 1.87
CA PHE A 238 21.82 28.19 3.04
C PHE A 238 23.18 27.55 2.72
N GLY A 239 23.54 27.46 1.43
CA GLY A 239 24.78 26.84 0.96
C GLY A 239 26.04 27.49 1.52
N TRP A 240 25.97 28.76 1.91
CA TRP A 240 27.07 29.47 2.59
C TRP A 240 27.47 28.85 3.94
N LEU A 241 26.62 28.02 4.55
CA LEU A 241 26.95 27.24 5.76
C LEU A 241 27.78 25.98 5.46
N PHE A 242 27.81 25.48 4.22
CA PHE A 242 28.52 24.25 3.87
C PHE A 242 30.03 24.33 4.17
N PRO A 243 30.75 25.42 3.84
CA PRO A 243 32.16 25.58 4.22
C PRO A 243 32.40 25.51 5.73
N ILE A 244 31.46 26.03 6.53
CA ILE A 244 31.56 26.01 8.00
C ILE A 244 31.46 24.57 8.50
N PHE A 245 30.46 23.80 8.06
CA PHE A 245 30.34 22.39 8.45
C PHE A 245 31.50 21.54 7.92
N PHE A 246 31.99 21.83 6.71
CA PHE A 246 33.18 21.20 6.15
C PHE A 246 34.41 21.40 7.06
N LEU A 247 34.63 22.63 7.52
CA LEU A 247 35.73 22.96 8.43
C LEU A 247 35.56 22.27 9.79
N LEU A 248 34.35 22.31 10.37
CA LEU A 248 34.07 21.64 11.66
C LEU A 248 34.37 20.13 11.60
N VAL A 249 34.01 19.45 10.50
CA VAL A 249 34.30 18.02 10.31
C VAL A 249 35.81 17.76 10.14
N LYS A 250 36.54 18.67 9.47
CA LYS A 250 38.00 18.58 9.31
C LYS A 250 38.75 18.78 10.62
N LEU A 251 38.28 19.69 11.47
CA LEU A 251 38.89 19.96 12.78
C LEU A 251 38.62 18.84 13.79
N ASP A 252 37.48 18.16 13.69
CA ASP A 252 37.12 17.08 14.63
C ASP A 252 37.83 15.74 14.35
N SER A 253 38.20 15.45 13.11
CA SER A 253 38.91 14.22 12.76
C SER A 253 39.72 14.30 11.45
N PRO A 254 40.85 13.58 11.31
CA PRO A 254 41.66 13.57 10.09
C PRO A 254 40.91 12.91 8.92
N GLY A 255 41.18 13.32 7.67
CA GLY A 255 40.62 12.74 6.42
C GLY A 255 39.58 13.62 5.70
N PRO A 256 38.82 13.08 4.72
CA PRO A 256 37.87 13.85 3.92
C PRO A 256 36.59 14.21 4.69
N ALA A 257 36.09 15.43 4.54
CA ALA A 257 34.87 15.88 5.23
C ALA A 257 33.57 15.36 4.59
N ILE A 258 33.59 15.10 3.28
CA ILE A 258 32.51 14.41 2.58
C ILE A 258 32.80 12.92 2.57
N PHE A 259 31.88 12.15 3.14
CA PHE A 259 31.82 10.71 3.05
C PHE A 259 30.92 10.32 1.87
N SER A 260 31.37 9.32 1.11
CA SER A 260 30.66 8.83 -0.07
C SER A 260 30.57 7.30 -0.01
N GLN A 261 29.36 6.76 -0.13
CA GLN A 261 29.13 5.32 -0.04
C GLN A 261 28.20 4.84 -1.14
N LYS A 262 28.51 3.68 -1.73
CA LYS A 262 27.63 3.03 -2.71
C LYS A 262 26.33 2.59 -2.04
N ARG A 263 25.22 2.89 -2.67
CA ARG A 263 23.87 2.53 -2.22
C ARG A 263 23.05 2.01 -3.40
N VAL A 264 22.06 1.18 -3.08
CA VAL A 264 21.13 0.63 -4.07
C VAL A 264 19.97 1.60 -4.25
N GLY A 265 19.81 2.08 -5.48
CA GLY A 265 18.74 2.97 -5.92
C GLY A 265 17.65 2.25 -6.71
N LYS A 266 16.95 3.03 -7.53
CA LYS A 266 15.85 2.52 -8.35
C LYS A 266 16.35 1.45 -9.33
N ASP A 267 15.53 0.43 -9.52
CA ASP A 267 15.76 -0.73 -10.38
C ASP A 267 17.02 -1.52 -10.00
N GLY A 268 17.48 -1.38 -8.74
CA GLY A 268 18.70 -2.02 -8.24
C GLY A 268 20.00 -1.32 -8.65
N LYS A 269 19.94 -0.16 -9.32
CA LYS A 269 21.14 0.54 -9.79
C LYS A 269 21.93 1.14 -8.64
N LEU A 270 23.25 0.97 -8.68
CA LEU A 270 24.14 1.56 -7.68
C LEU A 270 24.35 3.05 -7.95
N PHE A 271 24.31 3.85 -6.90
CA PHE A 271 24.68 5.26 -6.94
C PHE A 271 25.55 5.63 -5.73
N MET A 272 26.27 6.74 -5.83
CA MET A 272 27.12 7.23 -4.75
C MET A 272 26.33 8.19 -3.86
N CYS A 273 26.04 7.79 -2.62
CA CYS A 273 25.35 8.62 -1.64
C CYS A 273 26.35 9.49 -0.86
N TYR A 274 26.11 10.81 -0.84
CA TYR A 274 27.01 11.78 -0.23
C TYR A 274 26.51 12.24 1.14
N LYS A 275 27.40 12.31 2.14
CA LYS A 275 27.10 12.81 3.49
C LYS A 275 28.29 13.58 4.06
N PHE A 276 28.06 14.43 5.05
CA PHE A 276 29.19 14.85 5.89
C PHE A 276 29.63 13.67 6.75
N ARG A 277 30.94 13.52 6.89
CA ARG A 277 31.51 12.45 7.70
C ARG A 277 31.22 12.71 9.17
N SER A 278 30.48 11.79 9.79
CA SER A 278 30.18 11.80 11.23
C SER A 278 31.00 10.77 12.03
N MET A 279 31.70 9.86 11.35
CA MET A 279 32.43 8.73 11.94
C MET A 279 33.94 8.84 11.67
N ARG A 280 34.75 8.17 12.50
CA ARG A 280 36.21 8.13 12.33
C ARG A 280 36.59 7.38 11.05
N VAL A 281 37.73 7.74 10.46
CA VAL A 281 38.29 7.07 9.29
C VAL A 281 38.65 5.62 9.64
N GLY A 282 38.42 4.68 8.71
CA GLY A 282 38.64 3.24 8.92
C GLY A 282 37.43 2.50 9.50
N THR A 283 36.30 3.17 9.69
CA THR A 283 35.03 2.53 10.04
C THR A 283 34.55 1.66 8.88
N GLN A 284 34.16 0.41 9.17
CA GLN A 284 33.63 -0.51 8.15
C GLN A 284 32.29 -0.03 7.58
N ASP A 285 32.05 -0.32 6.30
CA ASP A 285 30.83 -0.01 5.56
C ASP A 285 29.69 -1.01 5.88
N VAL A 286 29.40 -1.19 7.17
CA VAL A 286 28.33 -2.05 7.69
C VAL A 286 27.16 -1.21 8.20
N PRO A 287 25.95 -1.80 8.40
CA PRO A 287 24.84 -1.11 9.04
C PRO A 287 25.25 -0.44 10.36
N THR A 288 24.74 0.77 10.62
CA THR A 288 25.14 1.57 11.79
C THR A 288 24.93 0.85 13.13
N HIS A 289 23.96 -0.06 13.22
CA HIS A 289 23.67 -0.83 14.43
C HIS A 289 24.70 -1.93 14.72
N GLU A 290 25.58 -2.25 13.76
CA GLU A 290 26.64 -3.26 13.91
C GLU A 290 27.98 -2.62 14.34
N LEU A 291 28.05 -1.29 14.48
CA LEU A 291 29.29 -0.56 14.79
C LEU A 291 29.45 -0.29 16.29
N PRO A 292 30.69 -0.33 16.83
CA PRO A 292 30.97 0.01 18.22
C PRO A 292 30.56 1.46 18.60
N PRO A 293 30.23 1.76 19.87
CA PRO A 293 29.79 3.09 20.31
C PRO A 293 30.82 4.21 20.08
N LEU A 294 32.11 3.90 20.13
CA LEU A 294 33.23 4.85 20.04
C LEU A 294 33.55 5.33 18.60
N THR A 295 32.71 4.96 17.64
CA THR A 295 32.96 5.19 16.21
C THR A 295 32.53 6.59 15.74
N VAL A 296 31.60 7.23 16.46
CA VAL A 296 31.04 8.55 16.11
C VAL A 296 31.84 9.67 16.79
N THR A 297 32.15 10.72 16.02
CA THR A 297 32.91 11.90 16.50
C THR A 297 32.01 12.89 17.23
N LYS A 298 32.57 13.88 17.96
CA LYS A 298 31.76 14.82 18.77
C LYS A 298 30.92 15.74 17.88
N ILE A 299 31.53 16.33 16.85
CA ILE A 299 30.80 17.07 15.80
C ILE A 299 29.90 16.12 15.03
N GLY A 300 30.33 14.89 14.78
CA GLY A 300 29.50 13.87 14.15
C GLY A 300 28.19 13.57 14.88
N GLN A 301 28.19 13.56 16.22
CA GLN A 301 26.98 13.43 17.03
C GLN A 301 26.04 14.62 16.83
N PHE A 302 26.57 15.85 16.83
CA PHE A 302 25.80 17.07 16.54
C PHE A 302 25.18 17.05 15.14
N LEU A 303 25.96 16.69 14.12
CA LEU A 303 25.50 16.64 12.73
C LEU A 303 24.38 15.62 12.55
N ARG A 304 24.48 14.43 13.16
CA ARG A 304 23.43 13.40 13.13
C ARG A 304 22.16 13.84 13.86
N LYS A 305 22.31 14.46 15.04
CA LYS A 305 21.17 14.94 15.83
C LYS A 305 20.37 16.00 15.06
N THR A 306 21.06 16.84 14.30
CA THR A 306 20.46 17.92 13.50
C THR A 306 20.14 17.50 12.05
N LYS A 307 20.47 16.27 11.65
CA LYS A 307 20.38 15.74 10.26
C LYS A 307 21.19 16.57 9.24
N ILE A 308 22.11 17.40 9.70
CA ILE A 308 22.99 18.23 8.84
C ILE A 308 23.95 17.32 8.07
N ASP A 309 24.31 16.16 8.63
CA ASP A 309 25.16 15.18 7.95
C ASP A 309 24.57 14.70 6.62
N GLU A 310 23.25 14.79 6.45
CA GLU A 310 22.55 14.34 5.27
C GLU A 310 22.40 15.44 4.19
N LEU A 311 22.76 16.70 4.46
CA LEU A 311 22.61 17.80 3.49
C LEU A 311 23.35 17.59 2.15
N PRO A 312 24.55 16.97 2.08
CA PRO A 312 25.19 16.70 0.80
C PRO A 312 24.37 15.79 -0.14
N GLN A 313 23.35 15.07 0.36
CA GLN A 313 22.43 14.27 -0.45
C GLN A 313 21.56 15.11 -1.39
N ILE A 314 21.48 16.45 -1.24
CA ILE A 314 20.80 17.31 -2.23
C ILE A 314 21.37 17.10 -3.64
N TRP A 315 22.65 16.75 -3.74
CA TRP A 315 23.29 16.43 -5.02
C TRP A 315 22.76 15.14 -5.63
N ASN A 316 22.39 14.16 -4.80
CA ASN A 316 21.70 12.94 -5.25
C ASN A 316 20.27 13.21 -5.71
N ILE A 317 19.58 14.15 -5.06
CA ILE A 317 18.25 14.59 -5.48
C ILE A 317 18.32 15.31 -6.83
N LEU A 318 19.30 16.22 -7.01
CA LEU A 318 19.55 16.90 -8.29
C LEU A 318 19.84 15.93 -9.44
N ARG A 319 20.66 14.91 -9.19
CA ARG A 319 20.97 13.85 -10.17
C ARG A 319 19.84 12.85 -10.41
N ARG A 320 18.74 12.96 -9.67
CA ARG A 320 17.60 12.02 -9.70
C ARG A 320 17.99 10.60 -9.30
N ASP A 321 19.04 10.44 -8.48
CA ASP A 321 19.36 9.18 -7.82
C ASP A 321 18.43 8.92 -6.62
N MET A 322 17.96 10.01 -6.00
CA MET A 322 17.06 10.04 -4.84
C MET A 322 15.94 11.05 -5.04
N SER A 323 14.93 10.98 -4.18
CA SER A 323 13.85 11.96 -4.01
C SER A 323 13.80 12.41 -2.55
N LEU A 324 13.06 13.47 -2.22
CA LEU A 324 12.89 13.91 -0.83
C LEU A 324 12.20 12.83 0.01
N VAL A 325 11.12 12.25 -0.52
CA VAL A 325 10.34 11.19 0.15
C VAL A 325 10.49 9.88 -0.61
N GLY A 326 10.74 8.78 0.10
CA GLY A 326 10.86 7.44 -0.48
C GLY A 326 11.49 6.43 0.49
N PRO A 327 11.58 5.14 0.12
CA PRO A 327 12.28 4.14 0.92
C PRO A 327 13.75 4.51 1.13
N ARG A 328 14.29 4.29 2.33
CA ARG A 328 15.72 4.58 2.60
C ARG A 328 16.62 3.69 1.74
N PRO A 329 17.64 4.24 1.05
CA PRO A 329 18.52 3.45 0.20
C PRO A 329 19.37 2.47 1.03
N CYS A 330 19.39 1.20 0.62
CA CYS A 330 20.11 0.13 1.33
C CYS A 330 21.55 -0.01 0.84
N LEU A 331 22.37 -0.66 1.66
CA LEU A 331 23.73 -1.05 1.27
C LEU A 331 23.68 -2.22 0.28
N PRO A 332 24.63 -2.31 -0.67
CA PRO A 332 24.73 -3.46 -1.56
C PRO A 332 24.93 -4.80 -0.83
N THR A 333 25.49 -4.76 0.38
CA THR A 333 25.75 -5.93 1.23
C THR A 333 24.51 -6.46 1.96
N GLN A 334 23.37 -5.76 1.90
CA GLN A 334 22.14 -6.16 2.58
C GLN A 334 21.27 -7.09 1.70
N ASP A 335 21.81 -8.26 1.33
CA ASP A 335 21.18 -9.18 0.37
C ASP A 335 19.75 -9.59 0.75
N LYS A 336 19.51 -9.91 2.03
CA LYS A 336 18.18 -10.28 2.51
C LYS A 336 17.17 -9.16 2.30
N LEU A 337 17.52 -7.92 2.66
CA LEU A 337 16.66 -6.75 2.47
C LEU A 337 16.42 -6.47 1.00
N LEU A 338 17.45 -6.60 0.16
CA LEU A 338 17.35 -6.42 -1.29
C LEU A 338 16.40 -7.43 -1.91
N LEU A 339 16.48 -8.70 -1.53
CA LEU A 339 15.58 -9.75 -1.99
C LEU A 339 14.13 -9.43 -1.62
N CYS A 340 13.86 -9.12 -0.35
CA CYS A 340 12.51 -8.78 0.13
C CYS A 340 11.95 -7.55 -0.59
N ARG A 341 12.75 -6.49 -0.73
CA ARG A 341 12.36 -5.26 -1.44
C ARG A 341 12.12 -5.51 -2.93
N LYS A 342 12.93 -6.36 -3.57
CA LYS A 342 12.76 -6.75 -4.98
C LYS A 342 11.45 -7.53 -5.18
N LYS A 343 11.17 -8.52 -4.32
CA LYS A 343 9.93 -9.31 -4.35
C LYS A 343 8.68 -8.43 -4.23
N LEU A 344 8.72 -7.43 -3.35
CA LEU A 344 7.61 -6.50 -3.12
C LEU A 344 7.56 -5.31 -4.11
N GLY A 345 8.51 -5.22 -5.04
CA GLY A 345 8.60 -4.12 -6.02
C GLY A 345 8.94 -2.77 -5.38
N VAL A 346 9.60 -2.76 -4.22
CA VAL A 346 10.05 -1.55 -3.53
C VAL A 346 11.15 -0.84 -4.32
N LEU A 347 12.01 -1.61 -5.00
CA LEU A 347 13.09 -1.05 -5.83
C LEU A 347 12.60 -0.36 -7.11
N ASN A 348 11.30 -0.42 -7.43
CA ASN A 348 10.75 0.20 -8.64
C ASN A 348 10.56 1.73 -8.52
N VAL A 349 10.86 2.30 -7.34
CA VAL A 349 10.71 3.73 -7.04
C VAL A 349 12.05 4.32 -6.62
N LEU A 350 12.20 5.64 -6.77
CA LEU A 350 13.38 6.33 -6.25
C LEU A 350 13.44 6.21 -4.72
N PRO A 351 14.61 5.90 -4.14
CA PRO A 351 14.81 6.00 -2.71
C PRO A 351 14.67 7.45 -2.21
N GLY A 352 14.40 7.59 -0.91
CA GLY A 352 14.14 8.87 -0.26
C GLY A 352 15.24 9.31 0.70
N LEU A 353 15.36 10.62 0.90
CA LEU A 353 16.07 11.20 2.04
C LEU A 353 15.33 10.87 3.35
N THR A 354 14.01 11.08 3.34
CA THR A 354 13.09 10.60 4.38
C THR A 354 12.07 9.61 3.80
N GLY A 355 11.44 8.83 4.67
CA GLY A 355 10.57 7.74 4.27
C GLY A 355 9.58 7.35 5.35
N TYR A 356 8.56 6.63 4.93
CA TYR A 356 7.48 6.16 5.80
C TYR A 356 8.00 5.26 6.94
N ALA A 357 8.92 4.33 6.64
CA ALA A 357 9.55 3.50 7.66
C ALA A 357 10.30 4.32 8.72
N GLN A 358 11.03 5.36 8.29
CA GLN A 358 11.80 6.25 9.19
C GLN A 358 10.88 7.00 10.15
N VAL A 359 9.79 7.61 9.67
CA VAL A 359 8.85 8.34 10.54
C VAL A 359 8.01 7.44 11.46
N ASN A 360 7.95 6.14 11.16
CA ASN A 360 7.33 5.12 12.01
C ASN A 360 8.36 4.36 12.87
N LYS A 361 9.62 4.84 12.94
CA LYS A 361 10.70 4.29 13.77
C LYS A 361 10.99 2.80 13.52
N VAL A 362 10.85 2.36 12.28
CA VAL A 362 11.15 0.99 11.87
C VAL A 362 12.64 0.90 11.57
N ASP A 363 13.35 0.05 12.31
CA ASP A 363 14.78 -0.17 12.13
C ASP A 363 15.08 -1.17 11.00
N MET A 364 16.31 -1.13 10.48
CA MET A 364 16.85 -2.04 9.46
C MET A 364 17.22 -3.43 10.00
N SER A 365 17.04 -3.68 11.30
CA SER A 365 17.31 -4.98 11.95
C SER A 365 16.36 -6.09 11.54
N ASP A 366 15.16 -5.73 11.06
CA ASP A 366 14.19 -6.67 10.48
C ASP A 366 13.95 -6.34 9.00
N PRO A 367 14.69 -7.00 8.08
CA PRO A 367 14.59 -6.76 6.65
C PRO A 367 13.19 -7.01 6.06
N GLU A 368 12.48 -8.00 6.59
CA GLU A 368 11.16 -8.40 6.09
C GLU A 368 10.12 -7.37 6.48
N ARG A 369 10.09 -6.98 7.77
CA ARG A 369 9.22 -5.91 8.26
C ARG A 369 9.50 -4.58 7.60
N LEU A 370 10.78 -4.23 7.40
CA LEU A 370 11.14 -3.00 6.71
C LEU A 370 10.65 -3.00 5.26
N ALA A 371 10.87 -4.10 4.52
CA ALA A 371 10.39 -4.21 3.15
C ALA A 371 8.86 -4.17 3.05
N ALA A 372 8.15 -4.77 4.01
CA ALA A 372 6.69 -4.72 4.09
C ALA A 372 6.18 -3.29 4.32
N ILE A 373 6.80 -2.52 5.21
CA ILE A 373 6.41 -1.14 5.50
C ILE A 373 6.76 -0.19 4.35
N ASP A 374 7.87 -0.41 3.66
CA ASP A 374 8.19 0.31 2.43
C ASP A 374 7.19 0.00 1.31
N ASN A 375 6.75 -1.26 1.19
CA ASN A 375 5.72 -1.65 0.23
C ASN A 375 4.36 -1.03 0.58
N GLU A 376 4.00 -0.96 1.86
CA GLU A 376 2.80 -0.28 2.32
C GLU A 376 2.81 1.19 1.91
N TYR A 377 3.94 1.89 2.12
CA TYR A 377 4.11 3.26 1.64
C TYR A 377 3.87 3.37 0.14
N ILE A 378 4.49 2.50 -0.67
CA ILE A 378 4.37 2.56 -2.12
C ILE A 378 2.93 2.34 -2.59
N ASN A 379 2.19 1.46 -1.92
CA ASN A 379 0.78 1.24 -2.23
C ASN A 379 -0.10 2.43 -1.79
N ARG A 380 0.19 3.03 -0.64
CA ARG A 380 -0.59 4.17 -0.10
C ARG A 380 -0.13 5.53 -0.61
N ARG A 381 0.89 5.58 -1.47
CA ARG A 381 1.57 6.82 -1.85
C ARG A 381 0.60 7.83 -2.47
N SER A 382 0.64 9.05 -1.93
CA SER A 382 -0.13 10.20 -2.38
C SER A 382 0.55 11.48 -1.91
N LEU A 383 0.20 12.62 -2.49
CA LEU A 383 0.74 13.92 -2.08
C LEU A 383 0.45 14.22 -0.60
N ILE A 384 -0.71 13.81 -0.09
CA ILE A 384 -1.06 13.97 1.33
C ILE A 384 -0.12 13.14 2.21
N LEU A 385 0.15 11.88 1.83
CA LEU A 385 1.03 11.02 2.62
C LEU A 385 2.47 11.54 2.58
N ASP A 386 2.96 11.95 1.40
CA ASP A 386 4.29 12.51 1.24
C ASP A 386 4.46 13.78 2.11
N LEU A 387 3.48 14.69 2.10
CA LEU A 387 3.48 15.88 2.97
C LEU A 387 3.50 15.51 4.45
N LYS A 388 2.69 14.53 4.88
CA LYS A 388 2.70 14.05 6.27
C LYS A 388 4.07 13.51 6.68
N ILE A 389 4.75 12.79 5.80
CA ILE A 389 6.11 12.26 6.06
C ILE A 389 7.09 13.42 6.22
N VAL A 390 7.06 14.40 5.32
CA VAL A 390 7.92 15.60 5.40
C VAL A 390 7.70 16.34 6.73
N LEU A 391 6.44 16.63 7.09
CA LEU A 391 6.12 17.34 8.34
C LEU A 391 6.55 16.55 9.58
N LYS A 392 6.28 15.23 9.62
CA LYS A 392 6.75 14.36 10.71
C LYS A 392 8.28 14.32 10.81
N THR A 393 8.99 14.46 9.70
CA THR A 393 10.46 14.48 9.68
C THR A 393 11.02 15.83 10.15
N ALA A 394 10.31 16.92 9.89
CA ALA A 394 10.72 18.27 10.26
C ALA A 394 10.48 18.56 11.75
N PHE A 395 9.38 18.04 12.32
CA PHE A 395 8.98 18.28 13.72
C PHE A 395 9.25 17.11 14.67
N GLY A 396 9.79 16.00 14.16
CA GLY A 396 10.10 14.78 14.91
C GLY A 396 11.53 14.32 14.73
#